data_AF-A0A5N0HK58-F1
#
_entry.id   AF-A0A5N0HK58-F1
#
_cell.length_a   1.000
_cell.length_b   1.000
_cell.length_c   1.000
_cell.angle_alpha   90.00
_cell.angle_beta   90.00
_cell.angle_gamma   90.00
#
_symmetry.space_group_name_H-M   'P 1'
#
loop_
_entity.id
_entity.type
_entity.pdbx_description
1 polymer ?
#
loop_
_entity_poly.entity_id
_entity_poly.type
_entity_poly.pdbx_seq_one_letter_code
_entity_poly.pdbx_strand_id
1 'polypeptide(L)'
;MWSAVVTSADGRGERRTQAERSTAMRARLLDATVECLVAHGYSGTTTPRIAELAGVTRGAQIHHFRSKEDLVVAAIEHLAQQRAQAAIRELGRLRSSPDPVSTVLDFLWESHQGPMFVASMELWVAARTNPVLAQQIQRVEPVVNSTLVA
;
A
#
# COMPACT_ATOMS: atom_id res chain seq x y z
N MET A 1 -26.93 5.34 56.29
CA MET A 1 -26.32 4.48 55.24
C MET A 1 -26.45 5.25 53.93
N TRP A 2 -25.43 6.03 53.58
CA TRP A 2 -25.45 7.08 52.56
C TRP A 2 -24.94 6.56 51.20
N SER A 3 -25.67 6.91 50.13
CA SER A 3 -25.27 7.03 48.70
C SER A 3 -24.90 5.77 47.88
N ALA A 4 -25.04 5.74 46.55
CA ALA A 4 -25.56 6.71 45.56
C ALA A 4 -25.72 6.02 44.18
N VAL A 5 -26.72 6.47 43.42
CA VAL A 5 -26.68 6.91 42.01
C VAL A 5 -26.08 5.98 40.92
N VAL A 6 -27.01 5.33 40.19
CA VAL A 6 -27.24 5.30 38.74
C VAL A 6 -26.24 5.96 37.74
N THR A 7 -25.93 5.23 36.66
CA THR A 7 -25.69 5.63 35.24
C THR A 7 -24.26 5.81 34.66
N SER A 8 -24.04 4.97 33.64
CA SER A 8 -23.36 5.15 32.34
C SER A 8 -21.86 5.42 32.27
N ALA A 9 -21.13 4.41 31.75
CA ALA A 9 -19.97 4.66 30.90
C ALA A 9 -20.43 4.67 29.43
N ASP A 10 -20.69 5.88 28.96
CA ASP A 10 -20.98 6.28 27.58
C ASP A 10 -19.83 5.86 26.65
N GLY A 11 -20.14 5.01 25.66
CA GLY A 11 -19.24 4.56 24.60
C GLY A 11 -18.94 5.67 23.59
N ARG A 12 -18.22 6.72 24.03
CA ARG A 12 -17.66 7.72 23.13
C ARG A 12 -16.40 7.17 22.50
N GLY A 13 -16.55 6.60 21.31
CA GLY A 13 -15.41 6.29 20.43
C GLY A 13 -14.48 7.49 20.34
N GLU A 14 -13.19 7.24 20.56
CA GLU A 14 -12.13 8.25 20.46
C GLU A 14 -12.29 9.04 19.15
N ARG A 15 -12.52 10.35 19.28
CA ARG A 15 -12.60 11.24 18.12
C ARG A 15 -11.22 11.25 17.47
N ARG A 16 -11.09 10.51 16.37
CA ARG A 16 -9.86 10.45 15.58
C ARG A 16 -9.33 11.86 15.30
N THR A 17 -8.05 12.05 15.54
CA THR A 17 -7.37 13.33 15.32
C THR A 17 -7.36 13.70 13.84
N GLN A 18 -7.16 14.98 13.52
CA GLN A 18 -7.05 15.41 12.12
C GLN A 18 -5.87 14.71 11.40
N ALA A 19 -4.78 14.45 12.13
CA ALA A 19 -3.64 13.71 11.62
C ALA A 19 -4.01 12.26 11.26
N GLU A 20 -4.73 11.55 12.13
CA GLU A 20 -5.19 10.17 11.86
C GLU A 20 -6.11 10.09 10.65
N ARG A 21 -7.02 11.05 10.49
CA ARG A 21 -7.92 11.12 9.31
C ARG A 21 -7.14 11.33 8.03
N SER A 22 -6.15 12.23 8.07
CA SER A 22 -5.24 12.52 6.95
C SER A 22 -4.44 11.26 6.56
N THR A 23 -3.88 10.54 7.54
CA THR A 23 -3.14 9.29 7.31
C THR A 23 -4.04 8.19 6.74
N ALA A 24 -5.23 7.99 7.29
CA ALA A 24 -6.18 6.98 6.80
C ALA A 24 -6.66 7.30 5.37
N MET A 25 -6.84 8.58 5.05
CA MET A 25 -7.17 9.01 3.70
C MET A 25 -6.02 8.78 2.72
N ARG A 26 -4.79 9.07 3.13
CA ARG A 26 -3.60 8.76 2.35
C ARG A 26 -3.52 7.25 2.07
N ALA A 27 -3.69 6.39 3.07
CA ALA A 27 -3.67 4.94 2.89
C ALA A 27 -4.72 4.47 1.86
N ARG A 28 -5.98 4.91 1.97
CA ARG A 28 -7.04 4.56 1.01
C ARG A 28 -6.71 4.96 -0.44
N LEU A 29 -6.09 6.12 -0.64
CA LEU A 29 -5.65 6.56 -1.96
C LEU A 29 -4.56 5.65 -2.53
N LEU A 30 -3.65 5.17 -1.69
CA LEU A 30 -2.56 4.30 -2.09
C LEU A 30 -3.08 2.89 -2.41
N ASP A 31 -3.93 2.32 -1.55
CA ASP A 31 -4.56 1.02 -1.78
C ASP A 31 -5.39 1.02 -3.07
N ALA A 32 -6.22 2.05 -3.28
CA ALA A 32 -7.00 2.21 -4.51
C ALA A 32 -6.12 2.40 -5.75
N THR A 33 -4.93 2.99 -5.61
CA THR A 33 -3.98 3.11 -6.72
C THR A 33 -3.43 1.74 -7.12
N VAL A 34 -3.07 0.90 -6.14
CA VAL A 34 -2.64 -0.48 -6.40
C VAL A 34 -3.77 -1.28 -7.07
N GLU A 35 -4.98 -1.19 -6.55
CA GLU A 35 -6.15 -1.87 -7.13
C GLU A 35 -6.38 -1.43 -8.59
N CYS A 36 -6.31 -0.12 -8.86
CA CYS A 36 -6.49 0.43 -10.20
C CYS A 36 -5.41 -0.04 -11.18
N LEU A 37 -4.15 -0.11 -10.72
CA LEU A 37 -3.05 -0.66 -11.49
C LEU A 37 -3.30 -2.13 -11.84
N VAL A 38 -3.68 -2.95 -10.86
CA VAL A 38 -3.95 -4.39 -11.08
C VAL A 38 -5.14 -4.60 -12.02
N ALA A 39 -6.19 -3.80 -11.91
CA ALA A 39 -7.43 -3.99 -12.66
C ALA A 39 -7.42 -3.36 -14.06
N HIS A 40 -6.71 -2.25 -14.24
CA HIS A 40 -6.79 -1.42 -15.45
C HIS A 40 -5.46 -1.07 -16.08
N GLY A 41 -4.38 -1.50 -15.43
CA GLY A 41 -3.04 -1.18 -15.84
C GLY A 41 -2.64 0.28 -15.67
N TYR A 42 -1.38 0.59 -15.96
CA TYR A 42 -0.84 1.94 -15.83
C TYR A 42 -1.63 2.89 -16.73
N SER A 43 -1.81 2.60 -18.01
CA SER A 43 -2.53 3.49 -18.94
C SER A 43 -3.99 3.74 -18.52
N GLY A 44 -4.68 2.73 -18.00
CA GLY A 44 -6.03 2.86 -17.46
C GLY A 44 -6.11 3.50 -16.08
N THR A 45 -4.98 3.62 -15.37
CA THR A 45 -4.93 4.29 -14.07
C THR A 45 -5.03 5.80 -14.25
N THR A 46 -6.04 6.43 -13.65
CA THR A 46 -6.25 7.89 -13.72
C THR A 46 -6.60 8.45 -12.35
N THR A 47 -6.26 9.72 -12.10
CA THR A 47 -6.55 10.39 -10.83
C THR A 47 -8.05 10.36 -10.45
N PRO A 48 -9.02 10.60 -11.36
CA PRO A 48 -10.43 10.52 -11.00
C PRO A 48 -10.87 9.10 -10.62
N ARG A 49 -10.39 8.08 -11.36
CA ARG A 49 -10.70 6.68 -11.06
C ARG A 49 -10.16 6.25 -9.70
N ILE A 50 -8.93 6.65 -9.37
CA ILE A 50 -8.35 6.39 -8.05
C ILE A 50 -9.19 7.03 -6.94
N ALA A 51 -9.61 8.29 -7.12
CA ALA A 51 -10.43 8.98 -6.13
C ALA A 51 -11.80 8.31 -5.92
N GLU A 52 -12.42 7.85 -7.01
CA GLU A 52 -13.66 7.08 -6.99
C GLU A 52 -13.49 5.77 -6.21
N LEU A 53 -12.49 4.94 -6.57
CA LEU A 53 -12.19 3.68 -5.90
C LEU A 53 -11.87 3.89 -4.40
N ALA A 54 -11.11 4.93 -4.08
CA ALA A 54 -10.75 5.25 -2.69
C ALA A 54 -11.93 5.81 -1.87
N GLY A 55 -13.05 6.18 -2.50
CA GLY A 55 -14.16 6.88 -1.86
C GLY A 55 -13.73 8.23 -1.28
N VAL A 56 -12.95 9.01 -2.04
CA VAL A 56 -12.49 10.35 -1.64
C VAL A 56 -12.87 11.40 -2.66
N THR A 57 -13.05 12.64 -2.21
CA THR A 57 -13.36 13.75 -3.11
C THR A 57 -12.11 14.16 -3.91
N ARG A 58 -12.32 14.76 -5.08
CA ARG A 58 -11.23 15.32 -5.89
C ARG A 58 -10.38 16.34 -5.11
N GLY A 59 -11.02 17.20 -4.32
CA GLY A 59 -10.30 18.20 -3.50
C GLY A 59 -9.41 17.55 -2.45
N ALA A 60 -9.92 16.51 -1.78
CA ALA A 60 -9.15 15.72 -0.83
C ALA A 60 -7.99 14.97 -1.51
N GLN A 61 -8.23 14.37 -2.68
CA GLN A 61 -7.18 13.72 -3.47
C GLN A 61 -6.06 14.72 -3.84
N ILE A 62 -6.39 15.90 -4.38
CA ILE A 62 -5.41 16.94 -4.78
C ILE A 62 -4.59 17.44 -3.59
N HIS A 63 -5.19 17.48 -2.39
CA HIS A 63 -4.47 17.85 -1.17
C HIS A 63 -3.36 16.84 -0.82
N HIS A 64 -3.58 15.55 -1.10
CA HIS A 64 -2.59 14.51 -0.84
C HIS A 64 -1.63 14.26 -2.02
N PHE A 65 -2.15 14.26 -3.25
CA PHE A 65 -1.40 13.94 -4.47
C PHE A 65 -1.93 14.72 -5.66
N ARG A 66 -1.02 15.40 -6.36
CA ARG A 66 -1.37 16.31 -7.47
C ARG A 66 -1.36 15.63 -8.83
N SER A 67 -0.60 14.56 -8.98
CA SER A 67 -0.46 13.83 -10.24
C SER A 67 -0.71 12.34 -10.07
N LYS A 68 -0.93 11.67 -11.20
CA LYS A 68 -1.01 10.20 -11.26
C LYS A 68 0.34 9.59 -10.88
N GLU A 69 1.42 10.20 -11.33
CA GLU A 69 2.80 9.78 -11.09
C GLU A 69 3.10 9.80 -9.59
N ASP A 70 2.73 10.86 -8.87
CA ASP A 70 2.91 10.95 -7.41
C ASP A 70 2.14 9.84 -6.67
N LEU A 71 0.91 9.55 -7.11
CA LEU A 71 0.08 8.47 -6.54
C LEU A 71 0.73 7.12 -6.77
N VAL A 72 1.12 6.83 -8.01
CA VAL A 72 1.69 5.54 -8.42
C VAL A 72 2.99 5.27 -7.66
N VAL A 73 3.88 6.27 -7.56
CA VAL A 73 5.16 6.13 -6.85
C VAL A 73 4.92 5.87 -5.37
N ALA A 74 4.10 6.69 -4.72
CA ALA A 74 3.80 6.52 -3.31
C ALA A 74 3.06 5.20 -3.04
N ALA A 75 2.27 4.70 -3.98
CA ALA A 75 1.57 3.43 -3.85
C ALA A 75 2.53 2.24 -3.91
N ILE A 76 3.55 2.30 -4.79
CA ILE A 76 4.63 1.31 -4.80
C ILE A 76 5.41 1.35 -3.49
N GLU A 77 5.78 2.54 -2.99
CA GLU A 77 6.48 2.66 -1.70
C GLU A 77 5.66 2.05 -0.56
N HIS A 78 4.37 2.37 -0.53
CA HIS A 78 3.45 1.83 0.46
C HIS A 78 3.38 0.30 0.40
N LEU A 79 3.28 -0.25 -0.80
CA LEU A 79 3.21 -1.69 -1.01
C LEU A 79 4.53 -2.39 -0.66
N ALA A 80 5.68 -1.79 -1.00
CA ALA A 80 7.00 -2.29 -0.62
C ALA A 80 7.16 -2.31 0.91
N GLN A 81 6.72 -1.27 1.62
CA GLN A 81 6.73 -1.23 3.08
C GLN A 81 5.85 -2.32 3.71
N GLN A 82 4.64 -2.53 3.19
CA GLN A 82 3.77 -3.62 3.64
C GLN A 82 4.41 -4.99 3.42
N ARG A 83 5.11 -5.18 2.31
CA ARG A 83 5.82 -6.43 1.98
C ARG A 83 7.03 -6.66 2.87
N ALA A 84 7.86 -5.64 3.12
CA ALA A 84 8.96 -5.74 4.06
C ALA A 84 8.46 -6.17 5.46
N GLN A 85 7.32 -5.64 5.90
CA GLN A 85 6.70 -6.06 7.17
C GLN A 85 6.19 -7.50 7.12
N ALA A 86 5.66 -7.97 5.99
CA ALA A 86 5.26 -9.37 5.82
C ALA A 86 6.47 -10.31 5.83
N ALA A 87 7.56 -9.97 5.13
CA ALA A 87 8.79 -10.74 5.11
C ALA A 87 9.41 -10.87 6.51
N ILE A 88 9.41 -9.79 7.32
CA ILE A 88 9.88 -9.84 8.71
C ILE A 88 9.05 -10.82 9.55
N ARG A 89 7.72 -10.85 9.37
CA ARG A 89 6.85 -11.82 10.06
C ARG A 89 7.18 -13.25 9.64
N GLU A 90 7.40 -13.49 8.35
CA GLU A 90 7.70 -14.82 7.83
C GLU A 90 9.10 -15.31 8.25
N LEU A 91 10.09 -14.40 8.35
CA LEU A 91 11.40 -14.72 8.92
C LEU A 91 11.29 -15.23 10.37
N GLY A 92 10.29 -14.77 11.11
CA GLY A 92 9.96 -15.33 12.42
C GLY A 92 9.49 -16.80 12.34
N ARG A 93 8.60 -17.11 11.38
CA ARG A 93 8.12 -18.47 11.11
C ARG A 93 9.25 -19.40 10.66
N LEU A 94 10.13 -18.93 9.79
CA LEU A 94 11.28 -19.66 9.25
C LEU A 94 12.20 -20.20 10.34
N ARG A 95 12.50 -19.40 11.37
CA ARG A 95 13.36 -19.82 12.49
C ARG A 95 12.76 -20.95 13.33
N SER A 96 11.45 -21.14 13.25
CA SER A 96 10.72 -22.17 14.00
C SER A 96 10.14 -23.27 13.09
N SER A 97 10.42 -23.21 11.79
CA SER A 97 9.89 -24.15 10.82
C SER A 97 10.68 -25.46 10.83
N PRO A 98 10.02 -26.63 10.83
CA PRO A 98 10.69 -27.92 10.66
C PRO A 98 11.27 -28.10 9.24
N ASP A 99 10.77 -27.34 8.25
CA ASP A 99 11.34 -27.26 6.90
C ASP A 99 11.47 -25.80 6.45
N PRO A 100 12.58 -25.14 6.81
CA PRO A 100 12.82 -23.75 6.45
C PRO A 100 12.94 -23.53 4.94
N VAL A 101 13.45 -24.51 4.18
CA VAL A 101 13.68 -24.35 2.74
C VAL A 101 12.35 -24.29 2.00
N SER A 102 11.44 -25.25 2.25
CA SER A 102 10.11 -25.19 1.65
C SER A 102 9.36 -23.93 2.06
N THR A 103 9.49 -23.51 3.34
CA THR A 103 8.85 -22.28 3.83
C THR A 103 9.34 -21.04 3.08
N VAL A 104 10.64 -20.91 2.81
CA VAL A 104 11.18 -19.82 1.97
C VAL A 104 10.63 -19.91 0.56
N LEU A 105 10.63 -21.11 -0.04
CA LEU A 105 10.21 -21.29 -1.43
C LEU A 105 8.73 -20.94 -1.63
N ASP A 106 7.85 -21.34 -0.71
CA ASP A 106 6.43 -20.98 -0.73
C ASP A 106 6.24 -19.46 -0.62
N PHE A 107 6.97 -18.81 0.29
CA PHE A 107 6.94 -17.35 0.43
C PHE A 107 7.40 -16.64 -0.84
N LEU A 108 8.52 -17.06 -1.43
CA LEU A 108 9.03 -16.49 -2.69
C LEU A 108 8.04 -16.71 -3.83
N TRP A 109 7.42 -17.88 -3.92
CA TRP A 109 6.42 -18.20 -4.94
C TRP A 109 5.18 -17.31 -4.81
N GLU A 110 4.61 -17.19 -3.61
CA GLU A 110 3.48 -16.30 -3.34
C GLU A 110 3.83 -14.82 -3.61
N SER A 111 5.07 -14.41 -3.33
CA SER A 111 5.55 -13.07 -3.63
C SER A 111 5.54 -12.78 -5.13
N HIS A 112 5.97 -13.75 -5.95
CA HIS A 112 6.06 -13.61 -7.41
C HIS A 112 4.72 -13.81 -8.14
N GLN A 113 3.72 -14.45 -7.53
CA GLN A 113 2.39 -14.61 -8.12
C GLN A 113 1.35 -13.60 -7.60
N GLY A 114 1.77 -12.72 -6.69
CA GLY A 114 0.87 -11.76 -6.06
C GLY A 114 0.52 -10.56 -6.95
N PRO A 115 -0.56 -9.81 -6.60
CA PRO A 115 -0.93 -8.55 -7.26
C PRO A 115 0.21 -7.52 -7.31
N MET A 116 1.14 -7.60 -6.34
CA MET A 116 2.32 -6.75 -6.27
C MET A 116 3.26 -6.98 -7.45
N PHE A 117 3.60 -8.23 -7.75
CA PHE A 117 4.49 -8.55 -8.86
C PHE A 117 3.92 -8.03 -10.18
N VAL A 118 2.60 -8.21 -10.40
CA VAL A 118 1.91 -7.71 -11.59
C VAL A 118 1.96 -6.18 -11.68
N ALA A 119 1.56 -5.48 -10.62
CA ALA A 119 1.56 -4.02 -10.59
C ALA A 119 2.98 -3.44 -10.76
N SER A 120 3.97 -4.03 -10.09
CA SER A 120 5.37 -3.65 -10.27
C SER A 120 5.80 -3.91 -11.71
N MET A 121 5.71 -5.15 -12.22
CA MET A 121 6.16 -5.49 -13.57
C MET A 121 5.54 -4.58 -14.62
N GLU A 122 4.26 -4.25 -14.49
CA GLU A 122 3.59 -3.30 -15.37
C GLU A 122 4.20 -1.89 -15.32
N LEU A 123 4.51 -1.38 -14.13
CA LEU A 123 5.13 -0.06 -13.99
C LEU A 123 6.54 -0.03 -14.56
N TRP A 124 7.31 -1.10 -14.41
CA TRP A 124 8.62 -1.24 -15.04
C TRP A 124 8.51 -1.26 -16.58
N VAL A 125 7.51 -1.95 -17.12
CA VAL A 125 7.22 -1.94 -18.55
C VAL A 125 6.81 -0.54 -19.02
N ALA A 126 5.93 0.14 -18.29
CA ALA A 126 5.48 1.50 -18.62
C ALA A 126 6.62 2.53 -18.54
N ALA A 127 7.52 2.39 -17.57
CA ALA A 127 8.67 3.26 -17.38
C ALA A 127 9.62 3.25 -18.59
N ARG A 128 9.73 2.12 -19.31
CA ARG A 128 10.58 2.04 -20.52
C ARG A 128 10.24 3.09 -21.58
N THR A 129 8.99 3.55 -21.63
CA THR A 129 8.50 4.51 -22.63
C THR A 129 8.00 5.82 -22.02
N ASN A 130 8.09 5.99 -20.69
CA ASN A 130 7.67 7.21 -20.01
C ASN A 130 8.85 7.75 -19.16
N PRO A 131 9.58 8.77 -19.65
CA PRO A 131 10.76 9.30 -18.97
C PRO A 131 10.50 9.85 -17.56
N VAL A 132 9.32 10.44 -17.34
CA VAL A 132 8.93 10.98 -16.03
C VAL A 132 8.73 9.82 -15.06
N LEU A 133 7.98 8.80 -15.46
CA LEU A 133 7.79 7.61 -14.64
C LEU A 133 9.12 6.89 -14.39
N ALA A 134 9.97 6.73 -15.40
CA ALA A 134 11.28 6.11 -15.26
C ALA A 134 12.15 6.80 -14.19
N GLN A 135 12.21 8.13 -14.22
CA GLN A 135 12.96 8.90 -13.23
C GLN A 135 12.42 8.69 -11.81
N GLN A 136 11.10 8.55 -11.66
CA GLN A 136 10.51 8.29 -10.35
C GLN A 136 10.76 6.85 -9.89
N ILE A 137 10.58 5.86 -10.77
CA ILE A 137 10.83 4.44 -10.45
C ILE A 137 12.27 4.21 -10.02
N GLN A 138 13.26 4.85 -10.67
CA GLN A 138 14.68 4.76 -10.27
C GLN A 138 14.94 5.16 -8.81
N ARG A 139 14.12 6.05 -8.23
CA ARG A 139 14.27 6.48 -6.83
C ARG A 139 13.81 5.40 -5.85
N VAL A 140 12.84 4.59 -6.24
CA VAL A 140 12.25 3.51 -5.43
C VAL A 140 12.78 2.13 -5.78
N GLU A 141 13.47 2.00 -6.91
CA GLU A 141 14.08 0.77 -7.43
C GLU A 141 14.90 0.00 -6.38
N PRO A 142 15.78 0.63 -5.57
CA PRO A 142 16.57 -0.10 -4.58
C PRO A 142 15.71 -0.75 -3.49
N VAL A 143 14.59 -0.12 -3.13
CA VAL A 143 13.66 -0.60 -2.10
C VAL A 143 12.78 -1.72 -2.66
N VAL A 144 12.31 -1.57 -3.89
CA VAL A 144 11.44 -2.56 -4.54
C VAL A 144 12.22 -3.81 -4.92
N ASN A 145 13.41 -3.66 -5.50
CA ASN A 145 14.25 -4.77 -5.93
C ASN A 145 14.77 -5.58 -4.73
N SER A 146 15.10 -4.94 -3.62
CA SER A 146 15.45 -5.65 -2.38
C SER A 146 14.27 -6.38 -1.74
N THR A 147 13.02 -5.95 -1.99
CA THR A 147 11.81 -6.58 -1.44
C THR A 147 11.26 -7.71 -2.33
N LEU A 148 11.56 -7.70 -3.63
CA LEU A 148 11.21 -8.77 -4.57
C LEU A 148 12.16 -9.96 -4.52
N VAL A 149 13.43 -9.72 -4.16
CA VAL A 149 14.52 -10.72 -4.22
C VAL A 149 14.90 -11.26 -2.82
N ALA A 150 14.36 -10.71 -1.73
CA ALA A 150 14.57 -11.19 -0.36
C ALA A 150 13.39 -12.02 0.15
#